data_AF-A0A6I5VGL6-F1
#
_entry.id   AF-A0A6I5VGL6-F1
#
_cell.length_a   1.000
_cell.length_b   1.000
_cell.length_c   1.000
_cell.angle_alpha   90.00
_cell.angle_beta   90.00
_cell.angle_gamma   90.00
#
_symmetry.space_group_name_H-M   'P 1'
#
loop_
_entity.id
_entity.type
_entity.pdbx_description
1 polymer ?
#
loop_
_entity_poly.entity_id
_entity_poly.type
_entity_poly.pdbx_seq_one_letter_code
_entity_poly.pdbx_strand_id
1 'polypeptide(L)'
;MTTTHHRRVAAGGLVLGPLLFTLADLLRRLIEPTGINSATTITRAVDQHRGAWLAAGLLSVASAYCFVAGVAGLITTASGRGARFTTVGAVLTGIGAVASVGHAVAFYSPYALYDTARITASDIEALDRASETSPLLIAIVVLFMIGMMVGPVILLFGMLRGRRTPVWSFVAAIVFVACGSTSGAAAGVLAIAAALAAFIPAARSLTAPSPIRLQHPAVQGSIQPR
;
A
#
# COMPACT_ATOMS: atom_id res chain seq x y z
N MET A 1 -6.43 1.88 -28.62
CA MET A 1 -5.05 1.75 -28.09
C MET A 1 -4.84 2.39 -26.72
N THR A 2 -5.57 3.44 -26.33
CA THR A 2 -5.40 4.14 -25.02
C THR A 2 -5.78 3.28 -23.80
N THR A 3 -6.83 2.47 -23.90
CA THR A 3 -7.34 1.66 -22.79
C THR A 3 -6.39 0.54 -22.33
N THR A 4 -5.64 -0.06 -23.26
CA THR A 4 -4.64 -1.09 -22.95
C THR A 4 -3.41 -0.51 -22.26
N HIS A 5 -2.98 0.69 -22.66
CA HIS A 5 -1.87 1.38 -22.00
C HIS A 5 -2.20 1.73 -20.55
N HIS A 6 -3.38 2.33 -20.29
CA HIS A 6 -3.80 2.70 -18.93
C HIS A 6 -3.87 1.48 -17.98
N ARG A 7 -4.37 0.34 -18.48
CA ARG A 7 -4.42 -0.91 -17.70
C ARG A 7 -3.03 -1.46 -17.36
N ARG A 8 -2.06 -1.33 -18.27
CA ARG A 8 -0.66 -1.73 -18.01
C ARG A 8 -0.01 -0.85 -16.96
N VAL A 9 -0.21 0.47 -17.04
CA VAL A 9 0.29 1.41 -16.03
C VAL A 9 -0.31 1.11 -14.66
N ALA A 10 -1.63 0.91 -14.58
CA ALA A 10 -2.27 0.53 -13.32
C ALA A 10 -1.78 -0.82 -12.79
N ALA A 11 -1.62 -1.84 -13.64
CA ALA A 11 -1.06 -3.12 -13.24
C ALA A 11 0.37 -2.98 -12.69
N GLY A 12 1.21 -2.16 -13.33
CA GLY A 12 2.54 -1.81 -12.84
C GLY A 12 2.48 -1.13 -11.47
N GLY A 13 1.62 -0.13 -11.32
CA GLY A 13 1.42 0.57 -10.05
C GLY A 13 0.95 -0.33 -8.90
N LEU A 14 0.10 -1.31 -9.20
CA LEU A 14 -0.40 -2.26 -8.20
C LEU A 14 0.67 -3.22 -7.68
N VAL A 15 1.72 -3.50 -8.47
CA VAL A 15 2.87 -4.31 -8.03
C VAL A 15 3.94 -3.41 -7.40
N LEU A 16 4.31 -2.33 -8.09
CA LEU A 16 5.37 -1.43 -7.65
C LEU A 16 5.03 -0.70 -6.35
N GLY A 17 3.78 -0.27 -6.15
CA GLY A 17 3.37 0.43 -4.92
C GLY A 17 3.69 -0.38 -3.66
N PRO A 18 3.04 -1.55 -3.45
CA PRO A 18 3.31 -2.41 -2.29
C PRO A 18 4.77 -2.85 -2.17
N LEU A 19 5.46 -3.07 -3.29
CA LEU A 19 6.88 -3.45 -3.30
C LEU A 19 7.77 -2.32 -2.79
N LEU A 20 7.61 -1.10 -3.31
CA LEU A 20 8.36 0.07 -2.86
C LEU A 20 8.05 0.40 -1.39
N PHE A 21 6.80 0.25 -0.98
CA PHE A 21 6.38 0.43 0.40
C PHE A 21 7.10 -0.55 1.35
N THR A 22 7.15 -1.84 1.00
CA THR A 22 7.82 -2.86 1.83
C THR A 22 9.34 -2.78 1.79
N LEU A 23 9.92 -2.35 0.67
CA LEU A 23 11.35 -2.05 0.59
C LEU A 23 11.73 -0.84 1.46
N ALA A 24 10.92 0.22 1.44
CA ALA A 24 11.09 1.36 2.33
C ALA A 24 11.03 0.93 3.80
N ASP A 25 10.01 0.14 4.16
CA ASP A 25 9.84 -0.36 5.52
C ASP A 25 10.98 -1.30 5.95
N LEU A 26 11.50 -2.14 5.04
CA LEU A 26 12.66 -2.98 5.31
C LEU A 26 13.91 -2.13 5.57
N LEU A 27 14.20 -1.13 4.73
CA LEU A 27 15.34 -0.23 4.95
C LEU A 27 15.23 0.49 6.30
N ARG A 28 14.04 0.99 6.63
CA ARG A 28 13.74 1.59 7.94
C ARG A 28 14.07 0.63 9.08
N ARG A 29 13.63 -0.63 9.01
CA ARG A 29 13.89 -1.66 10.03
C ARG A 29 15.35 -2.10 10.15
N LEU A 30 16.15 -1.92 9.11
CA LEU A 30 17.59 -2.20 9.15
C LEU A 30 18.38 -1.08 9.84
N ILE A 31 17.80 0.12 9.91
CA ILE A 31 18.41 1.30 10.54
C ILE A 31 17.89 1.47 11.97
N GLU A 32 16.58 1.34 12.16
CA GLU A 32 15.97 1.46 13.49
C GLU A 32 16.47 0.35 14.42
N PRO A 33 16.95 0.72 15.62
CA PRO A 33 17.28 -0.27 16.65
C PRO A 33 16.07 -1.15 16.98
N THR A 34 16.33 -2.41 17.37
CA THR A 34 15.28 -3.30 17.86
C THR A 34 15.09 -3.10 19.37
N GLY A 35 13.86 -2.88 19.84
CA GLY A 35 13.53 -2.78 21.27
C GLY A 35 12.76 -1.52 21.63
N ILE A 36 12.93 -1.04 22.87
CA ILE A 36 12.38 0.25 23.31
C ILE A 36 13.22 1.35 22.66
N ASN A 37 12.64 2.00 21.65
CA ASN A 37 13.33 3.02 20.88
C ASN A 37 12.99 4.41 21.41
N SER A 38 14.00 5.18 21.81
CA SER A 38 13.87 6.61 22.03
C SER A 38 14.13 7.37 20.72
N ALA A 39 13.49 8.52 20.54
CA ALA A 39 13.74 9.41 19.40
C ALA A 39 15.23 9.79 19.26
N THR A 40 15.95 9.93 20.38
CA THR A 40 17.40 10.18 20.41
C THR A 40 18.22 9.01 19.86
N THR A 41 17.80 7.77 20.12
CA THR A 41 18.48 6.56 19.60
C THR A 41 18.22 6.39 18.11
N ILE A 42 16.99 6.64 17.65
CA ILE A 42 16.65 6.65 16.21
C ILE A 42 17.47 7.71 15.49
N THR A 43 17.52 8.94 16.00
CA THR A 43 18.30 10.04 15.40
C THR A 43 19.77 9.65 15.21
N ARG A 44 20.39 9.03 16.22
CA ARG A 44 21.80 8.58 16.13
C ARG A 44 21.99 7.49 15.07
N ALA A 45 21.07 6.53 14.98
CA ALA A 45 21.13 5.49 13.96
C ALA A 45 20.94 6.06 12.54
N VAL A 46 20.05 7.04 12.40
CA VAL A 46 19.81 7.76 11.14
C VAL A 46 21.05 8.53 10.71
N ASP A 47 21.76 9.18 11.62
CA ASP A 47 23.01 9.89 11.30
C ASP A 47 24.05 8.94 10.67
N GLN A 48 24.22 7.75 11.23
CA GLN A 48 25.13 6.71 10.71
C GLN A 48 24.70 6.15 9.34
N HIS A 49 23.41 6.26 8.98
CA HIS A 49 22.83 5.64 7.79
C HIS A 49 21.97 6.60 6.96
N ARG A 50 22.32 7.88 6.93
CA ARG A 50 21.49 8.96 6.39
C ARG A 50 21.00 8.73 4.97
N GLY A 51 21.88 8.25 4.08
CA GLY A 51 21.53 7.96 2.69
C GLY A 51 20.45 6.89 2.55
N ALA A 52 20.55 5.80 3.32
CA ALA A 52 19.57 4.72 3.31
C ALA A 52 18.24 5.16 3.94
N TRP A 53 18.29 6.02 4.98
CA TRP A 53 17.09 6.60 5.59
C TRP A 53 16.31 7.51 4.62
N LEU A 54 17.01 8.39 3.90
CA LEU A 54 16.40 9.24 2.88
C LEU A 54 15.86 8.42 1.71
N ALA A 55 16.58 7.38 1.28
CA ALA A 55 16.11 6.44 0.27
C ALA A 55 14.81 5.74 0.72
N ALA A 56 14.73 5.29 1.98
CA ALA A 56 13.52 4.70 2.54
C ALA A 56 12.34 5.70 2.50
N GLY A 57 12.55 6.95 2.89
CA GLY A 57 11.54 8.01 2.79
C GLY A 57 11.06 8.25 1.35
N LEU A 58 11.98 8.35 0.39
CA LEU A 58 11.65 8.54 -1.03
C LEU A 58 10.89 7.35 -1.62
N LEU A 59 11.32 6.12 -1.29
CA LEU A 59 10.63 4.90 -1.70
C LEU A 59 9.20 4.85 -1.11
N SER A 60 9.03 5.24 0.15
CA SER A 60 7.72 5.33 0.80
C SER A 60 6.81 6.32 0.08
N VAL A 61 7.30 7.50 -0.27
CA VAL A 61 6.53 8.50 -1.03
C VAL A 61 6.20 8.01 -2.44
N ALA A 62 7.18 7.45 -3.17
CA ALA A 62 6.97 6.88 -4.51
C ALA A 62 5.93 5.75 -4.50
N SER A 63 5.93 4.94 -3.44
CA SER A 63 5.00 3.83 -3.26
C SER A 63 3.55 4.28 -3.33
N ALA A 64 3.23 5.43 -2.73
CA ALA A 64 1.87 5.98 -2.68
C ALA A 64 1.33 6.28 -4.09
N TYR A 65 2.11 6.98 -4.91
CA TYR A 65 1.71 7.33 -6.27
C TYR A 65 1.49 6.09 -7.14
N CYS A 66 2.41 5.12 -7.06
CA CYS A 66 2.26 3.85 -7.76
C CYS A 66 0.99 3.11 -7.30
N PHE A 67 0.77 3.04 -5.99
CA PHE A 67 -0.33 2.25 -5.45
C PHE A 67 -1.68 2.89 -5.79
N VAL A 68 -1.79 4.23 -5.70
CA VAL A 68 -2.99 5.00 -6.11
C VAL A 68 -3.34 4.72 -7.57
N ALA A 69 -2.36 4.76 -8.48
CA ALA A 69 -2.59 4.44 -9.88
C ALA A 69 -3.11 3.00 -10.06
N GLY A 70 -2.57 2.04 -9.29
CA GLY A 70 -3.00 0.65 -9.33
C GLY A 70 -4.43 0.44 -8.85
N VAL A 71 -4.80 1.01 -7.71
CA VAL A 71 -6.15 0.85 -7.15
C VAL A 71 -7.20 1.60 -7.97
N ALA A 72 -6.86 2.73 -8.59
CA ALA A 72 -7.74 3.42 -9.55
C ALA A 72 -8.09 2.52 -10.76
N GLY A 73 -7.11 1.76 -11.27
CA GLY A 73 -7.37 0.76 -12.32
C GLY A 73 -8.31 -0.37 -11.87
N LEU A 74 -8.23 -0.80 -10.61
CA LEU A 74 -9.14 -1.81 -10.06
C LEU A 74 -10.57 -1.27 -9.90
N ILE A 75 -10.73 -0.01 -9.48
CA ILE A 75 -12.04 0.65 -9.36
C ILE A 75 -12.74 0.69 -10.73
N THR A 76 -12.05 1.17 -11.76
CA THR A 76 -12.63 1.32 -13.11
C THR A 76 -13.00 0.00 -13.78
N THR A 77 -12.46 -1.13 -13.29
CA THR A 77 -12.74 -2.47 -13.81
C THR A 77 -13.63 -3.30 -12.87
N ALA A 78 -14.03 -2.76 -11.72
CA ALA A 78 -14.86 -3.47 -10.75
C ALA A 78 -16.27 -3.68 -11.32
N SER A 79 -16.67 -4.93 -11.52
CA SER A 79 -18.00 -5.29 -12.00
C SER A 79 -18.41 -6.66 -11.49
N GLY A 80 -19.73 -6.91 -11.45
CA GLY A 80 -20.31 -8.17 -11.01
C GLY A 80 -20.15 -8.46 -9.52
N ARG A 81 -20.06 -9.75 -9.18
CA ARG A 81 -19.97 -10.22 -7.79
C ARG A 81 -18.66 -9.74 -7.17
N GLY A 82 -18.72 -9.10 -6.00
CA GLY A 82 -17.54 -8.57 -5.30
C GLY A 82 -17.16 -7.13 -5.65
N ALA A 83 -17.75 -6.53 -6.68
CA ALA A 83 -17.42 -5.17 -7.14
C ALA A 83 -17.48 -4.10 -6.04
N ARG A 84 -18.49 -4.16 -5.16
CA ARG A 84 -18.62 -3.23 -4.02
C ARG A 84 -17.42 -3.33 -3.08
N PHE A 85 -17.01 -4.54 -2.70
CA PHE A 85 -15.87 -4.74 -1.81
C PHE A 85 -14.55 -4.37 -2.50
N THR A 86 -14.38 -4.70 -3.79
CA THR A 86 -13.21 -4.24 -4.56
C THR A 86 -13.14 -2.71 -4.56
N THR A 87 -14.24 -2.02 -4.81
CA THR A 87 -14.27 -0.55 -4.87
C THR A 87 -13.99 0.07 -3.50
N VAL A 88 -14.68 -0.39 -2.45
CA VAL A 88 -14.49 0.11 -1.08
C VAL A 88 -13.06 -0.13 -0.61
N GLY A 89 -12.54 -1.36 -0.79
CA GLY A 89 -11.16 -1.69 -0.44
C GLY A 89 -10.14 -0.86 -1.21
N ALA A 90 -10.33 -0.69 -2.52
CA ALA A 90 -9.46 0.13 -3.37
C ALA A 90 -9.45 1.61 -2.96
N VAL A 91 -10.62 2.18 -2.63
CA VAL A 91 -10.73 3.55 -2.13
C VAL A 91 -10.01 3.69 -0.79
N LEU A 92 -10.25 2.78 0.16
CA LEU A 92 -9.56 2.79 1.46
C LEU A 92 -8.05 2.66 1.31
N THR A 93 -7.57 1.75 0.45
CA THR A 93 -6.14 1.62 0.14
C THR A 93 -5.58 2.88 -0.50
N GLY A 94 -6.29 3.50 -1.44
CA GLY A 94 -5.87 4.76 -2.06
C GLY A 94 -5.76 5.90 -1.03
N ILE A 95 -6.74 6.01 -0.15
CA ILE A 95 -6.70 6.99 0.96
C ILE A 95 -5.53 6.72 1.90
N GLY A 96 -5.31 5.45 2.30
CA GLY A 96 -4.17 5.05 3.13
C GLY A 96 -2.83 5.34 2.48
N ALA A 97 -2.70 5.11 1.17
CA ALA A 97 -1.51 5.43 0.40
C ALA A 97 -1.25 6.95 0.35
N VAL A 98 -2.29 7.77 0.17
CA VAL A 98 -2.11 9.23 0.23
C VAL A 98 -1.72 9.69 1.64
N ALA A 99 -2.37 9.16 2.68
CA ALA A 99 -2.02 9.46 4.07
C ALA A 99 -0.59 9.01 4.42
N SER A 100 -0.09 7.94 3.80
CA SER A 100 1.28 7.45 4.00
C SER A 100 2.33 8.47 3.56
N VAL A 101 2.03 9.37 2.62
CA VAL A 101 2.94 10.46 2.24
C VAL A 101 3.13 11.43 3.39
N GLY A 102 2.03 11.85 4.03
CA GLY A 102 2.07 12.70 5.22
C GLY A 102 2.82 12.03 6.37
N HIS A 103 2.53 10.76 6.62
CA HIS A 103 3.25 9.96 7.61
C HIS A 103 4.74 9.85 7.29
N ALA A 104 5.12 9.56 6.04
CA ALA A 104 6.51 9.45 5.63
C ALA A 104 7.26 10.77 5.81
N VAL A 105 6.69 11.89 5.38
CA VAL A 105 7.33 13.20 5.56
C VAL A 105 7.50 13.53 7.05
N ALA A 106 6.46 13.31 7.86
CA ALA A 106 6.48 13.58 9.28
C ALA A 106 7.42 12.65 10.06
N PHE A 107 7.66 11.44 9.57
CA PHE A 107 8.53 10.46 10.23
C PHE A 107 9.97 10.56 9.77
N TYR A 108 10.25 10.46 8.46
CA TYR A 108 11.63 10.40 7.96
C TYR A 108 12.37 11.75 8.04
N SER A 109 11.68 12.87 7.81
CA SER A 109 12.35 14.18 7.70
C SER A 109 12.93 14.67 9.03
N PRO A 110 12.21 14.65 10.17
CA PRO A 110 12.75 15.21 11.41
C PRO A 110 14.02 14.49 11.87
N TYR A 111 14.03 13.15 11.85
CA TYR A 111 15.21 12.36 12.23
C TYR A 111 16.44 12.62 11.33
N ALA A 112 16.23 12.94 10.05
CA ALA A 112 17.32 13.32 9.16
C ALA A 112 17.83 14.76 9.42
N LEU A 113 17.01 15.64 10.00
CA LEU A 113 17.32 17.06 10.18
C LEU A 113 17.89 17.39 11.56
N TYR A 114 17.52 16.65 12.60
CA TYR A 114 17.88 16.98 13.99
C TYR A 114 19.38 17.11 14.23
N ASP A 115 20.19 16.18 13.69
CA ASP A 115 21.65 16.26 13.82
C ASP A 115 22.23 17.48 13.09
N THR A 116 21.79 17.72 11.85
CA THR A 116 22.25 18.87 11.04
C THR A 116 21.89 20.21 11.67
N ALA A 117 20.71 20.28 12.31
CA ALA A 117 20.25 21.45 13.04
C ALA A 117 20.88 21.57 14.44
N ARG A 118 21.74 20.62 14.85
CA ARG A 118 22.39 20.56 16.17
C ARG A 118 21.39 20.66 17.33
N ILE A 119 20.24 20.02 17.18
CA ILE A 119 19.18 20.02 18.19
C ILE A 119 19.62 19.18 19.40
N THR A 120 19.33 19.65 20.61
CA THR A 120 19.71 18.94 21.85
C THR A 120 18.86 17.68 22.05
N ALA A 121 19.35 16.71 22.82
CA ALA A 121 18.60 15.50 23.13
C ALA A 121 17.25 15.79 23.82
N SER A 122 17.22 16.77 24.73
CA SER A 122 15.99 17.20 25.41
C SER A 122 14.97 17.82 24.45
N ASP A 123 15.44 18.57 23.45
CA ASP A 123 14.55 19.17 22.45
C ASP A 123 13.99 18.12 21.49
N ILE A 124 14.80 17.10 21.12
CA ILE A 124 14.33 15.95 20.32
C ILE A 124 13.19 15.22 21.05
N GLU A 125 13.36 14.93 22.34
CA GLU A 125 12.32 14.27 23.15
C GLU A 125 11.08 15.14 23.37
N ALA A 126 11.26 16.47 23.49
CA ALA A 126 10.14 17.40 23.56
C ALA A 126 9.34 17.42 22.25
N LEU A 127 10.01 17.46 21.09
CA LEU A 127 9.37 17.39 19.78
C LEU A 127 8.67 16.06 19.54
N ASP A 128 9.27 14.94 19.97
CA ASP A 128 8.68 13.61 19.85
C ASP A 128 7.36 13.51 20.63
N ARG A 129 7.36 13.91 21.91
CA ARG A 129 6.13 13.97 22.73
C ARG A 129 5.07 14.92 22.17
N ALA A 130 5.49 16.07 21.63
CA ALA A 130 4.58 17.01 20.98
C ALA A 130 3.97 16.39 19.70
N SER A 131 4.73 15.59 18.97
CA SER A 131 4.27 14.87 17.78
C SER A 131 3.26 13.78 18.14
N GLU A 132 3.54 12.99 19.18
CA GLU A 132 2.64 11.94 19.68
C GLU A 132 1.27 12.45 20.16
N THR A 133 1.21 13.72 20.59
CA THR A 133 -0.03 14.36 21.06
C THR A 133 -0.72 15.22 20.01
N SER A 134 -0.13 15.37 18.82
CA SER A 134 -0.68 16.19 17.74
C SER A 134 -1.91 15.54 17.11
N PRO A 135 -3.13 16.14 17.22
CA PRO A 135 -4.35 15.53 16.69
C PRO A 135 -4.30 15.33 15.17
N LEU A 136 -3.63 16.23 14.45
CA LEU A 136 -3.45 16.13 13.01
C LEU A 136 -2.57 14.93 12.64
N LEU A 137 -1.42 14.75 13.32
CA LEU A 137 -0.52 13.63 13.04
C LEU A 137 -1.19 12.30 13.40
N ILE A 138 -1.87 12.24 14.54
CA ILE A 138 -2.69 11.07 14.94
C ILE A 138 -3.71 10.74 13.86
N ALA A 139 -4.46 11.72 13.36
CA ALA A 139 -5.45 11.50 12.31
C ALA A 139 -4.82 10.95 11.01
N ILE A 140 -3.68 11.50 10.60
CA ILE A 140 -2.93 11.02 9.42
C ILE A 140 -2.45 9.57 9.62
N VAL A 141 -1.87 9.26 10.78
CA VAL A 141 -1.37 7.91 11.11
C VAL A 141 -2.52 6.91 11.16
N VAL A 142 -3.64 7.26 11.80
CA VAL A 142 -4.84 6.41 11.85
C VAL A 142 -5.39 6.16 10.44
N LEU A 143 -5.45 7.19 9.60
CA LEU A 143 -5.93 7.06 8.22
C LEU A 143 -5.02 6.16 7.38
N PHE A 144 -3.71 6.33 7.54
CA PHE A 144 -2.68 5.47 6.97
C PHE A 144 -2.86 4.01 7.43
N MET A 145 -2.94 3.77 8.73
CA MET A 145 -3.09 2.43 9.30
C MET A 145 -4.37 1.75 8.81
N ILE A 146 -5.53 2.41 8.93
CA ILE A 146 -6.80 1.84 8.48
C ILE A 146 -6.75 1.58 6.97
N GLY A 147 -6.28 2.55 6.18
CA GLY A 147 -6.25 2.43 4.73
C GLY A 147 -5.30 1.34 4.24
N MET A 148 -4.12 1.21 4.83
CA MET A 148 -3.10 0.23 4.42
C MET A 148 -3.26 -1.15 5.07
N MET A 149 -3.90 -1.25 6.23
CA MET A 149 -4.15 -2.54 6.89
C MET A 149 -5.49 -3.14 6.48
N VAL A 150 -6.56 -2.34 6.48
CA VAL A 150 -7.92 -2.82 6.22
C VAL A 150 -8.22 -2.79 4.71
N GLY A 151 -7.78 -1.75 4.01
CA GLY A 151 -8.05 -1.55 2.58
C GLY A 151 -7.63 -2.74 1.71
N PRO A 152 -6.35 -3.18 1.72
CA PRO A 152 -5.90 -4.30 0.91
C PRO A 152 -6.63 -5.62 1.16
N VAL A 153 -6.99 -5.88 2.42
CA VAL A 153 -7.71 -7.09 2.82
C VAL A 153 -9.12 -7.07 2.24
N ILE A 154 -9.85 -5.96 2.39
CA ILE A 154 -11.20 -5.79 1.79
C ILE A 154 -11.11 -5.84 0.25
N LEU A 155 -10.09 -5.21 -0.32
CA LEU A 155 -9.85 -5.17 -1.75
C LEU A 155 -9.70 -6.57 -2.32
N LEU A 156 -8.76 -7.36 -1.77
CA LEU A 156 -8.47 -8.71 -2.26
C LEU A 156 -9.57 -9.71 -1.88
N PHE A 157 -10.32 -9.48 -0.81
CA PHE A 157 -11.56 -10.21 -0.52
C PHE A 157 -12.62 -9.96 -1.60
N GLY A 158 -12.82 -8.70 -2.01
CA GLY A 158 -13.73 -8.35 -3.10
C GLY A 158 -13.34 -9.01 -4.42
N MET A 159 -12.05 -9.00 -4.74
CA MET A 159 -11.50 -9.67 -5.93
C MET A 159 -11.66 -11.20 -5.86
N LEU A 160 -11.44 -11.81 -4.70
CA LEU A 160 -11.67 -13.24 -4.46
C LEU A 160 -13.14 -13.59 -4.65
N ARG A 161 -14.05 -12.79 -4.09
CA ARG A 161 -15.51 -12.99 -4.22
C ARG A 161 -15.96 -12.90 -5.68
N GLY A 162 -15.30 -12.07 -6.48
CA GLY A 162 -15.48 -11.96 -7.92
C GLY A 162 -14.69 -12.97 -8.75
N ARG A 163 -13.98 -13.91 -8.11
CA ARG A 163 -13.11 -14.91 -8.74
C ARG A 163 -12.04 -14.30 -9.67
N ARG A 164 -11.64 -13.05 -9.39
CA ARG A 164 -10.57 -12.33 -10.13
C ARG A 164 -9.18 -12.68 -9.62
N THR A 165 -9.10 -13.16 -8.39
CA THR A 165 -7.85 -13.61 -7.75
C THR A 165 -8.06 -14.96 -7.06
N PRO A 166 -7.00 -15.77 -6.96
CA PRO A 166 -7.05 -17.03 -6.21
C PRO A 166 -7.05 -16.77 -4.69
N VAL A 167 -7.49 -17.76 -3.90
CA VAL A 167 -7.62 -17.63 -2.43
C VAL A 167 -6.30 -17.31 -1.73
N TRP A 168 -5.18 -17.82 -2.23
CA TRP A 168 -3.86 -17.57 -1.64
C TRP A 168 -3.41 -16.11 -1.75
N SER A 169 -3.91 -15.35 -2.74
CA SER A 169 -3.64 -13.91 -2.86
C SER A 169 -4.29 -13.14 -1.70
N PHE A 170 -5.50 -13.54 -1.29
CA PHE A 170 -6.15 -12.98 -0.10
C PHE A 170 -5.42 -13.35 1.19
N VAL A 171 -4.98 -14.61 1.34
CA VAL A 171 -4.17 -15.03 2.50
C VAL A 171 -2.86 -14.25 2.55
N ALA A 172 -2.18 -14.06 1.42
CA ALA A 172 -0.97 -13.26 1.34
C ALA A 172 -1.20 -11.80 1.73
N ALA A 173 -2.38 -11.23 1.45
CA ALA A 173 -2.75 -9.89 1.90
C ALA A 173 -2.80 -9.80 3.44
N ILE A 174 -3.36 -10.80 4.11
CA ILE A 174 -3.40 -10.87 5.57
C ILE A 174 -1.98 -10.98 6.13
N VAL A 175 -1.15 -11.85 5.55
CA VAL A 175 0.26 -11.99 5.95
C VAL A 175 1.03 -10.68 5.75
N PHE A 176 0.81 -9.98 4.64
CA PHE A 176 1.40 -8.66 4.38
C PHE A 176 1.07 -7.66 5.49
N VAL A 177 -0.19 -7.58 5.90
CA VAL A 177 -0.63 -6.69 7.00
C VAL A 177 -0.05 -7.10 8.35
N ALA A 178 -0.01 -8.40 8.64
CA ALA A 178 0.59 -8.91 9.87
C ALA A 178 2.09 -8.59 9.95
N CYS A 179 2.82 -8.75 8.85
CA CYS A 179 4.23 -8.40 8.76
C CYS A 179 4.48 -6.90 8.95
N GLY A 180 3.62 -6.04 8.38
CA GLY A 180 3.68 -4.60 8.59
C GLY A 180 3.49 -4.17 10.05
N SER A 181 2.79 -4.98 10.84
CA SER A 181 2.52 -4.74 12.27
C SER A 181 3.57 -5.34 13.20
N THR A 182 4.41 -6.22 12.68
CA THR A 182 5.45 -6.92 13.45
C THR A 182 6.76 -6.15 13.26
N SER A 183 7.64 -6.08 14.26
CA SER A 183 8.96 -5.45 14.14
C SER A 183 10.02 -6.42 13.57
N GLY A 184 11.21 -5.90 13.24
CA GLY A 184 12.36 -6.70 12.82
C GLY A 184 12.45 -6.97 11.31
N ALA A 185 13.68 -7.24 10.85
CA ALA A 185 14.01 -7.38 9.44
C ALA A 185 13.38 -8.61 8.78
N ALA A 186 13.26 -9.73 9.50
CA ALA A 186 12.62 -10.95 9.00
C ALA A 186 11.17 -10.71 8.57
N ALA A 187 10.41 -9.93 9.36
CA ALA A 187 9.06 -9.52 8.99
C ALA A 187 9.05 -8.64 7.73
N GLY A 188 10.03 -7.74 7.58
CA GLY A 188 10.17 -6.92 6.36
C GLY A 188 10.44 -7.75 5.10
N VAL A 189 11.32 -8.75 5.18
CA VAL A 189 11.59 -9.68 4.07
C VAL A 189 10.34 -10.49 3.72
N LEU A 190 9.63 -11.01 4.73
CA LEU A 190 8.38 -11.73 4.52
C LEU A 190 7.28 -10.83 3.92
N ALA A 191 7.24 -9.56 4.31
CA ALA A 191 6.30 -8.57 3.76
C ALA A 191 6.50 -8.38 2.25
N ILE A 192 7.74 -8.40 1.75
CA ILE A 192 8.02 -8.32 0.30
C ILE A 192 7.42 -9.52 -0.43
N ALA A 193 7.67 -10.74 0.05
CA ALA A 193 7.12 -11.96 -0.55
C ALA A 193 5.59 -11.95 -0.51
N ALA A 194 5.01 -11.54 0.63
CA ALA A 194 3.57 -11.42 0.82
C ALA A 194 2.95 -10.36 -0.11
N ALA A 195 3.61 -9.21 -0.29
CA ALA A 195 3.18 -8.17 -1.21
C ALA A 195 3.11 -8.69 -2.66
N LEU A 196 4.17 -9.34 -3.11
CA LEU A 196 4.21 -9.89 -4.48
C LEU A 196 3.13 -10.97 -4.66
N ALA A 197 2.99 -11.89 -3.71
CA ALA A 197 1.95 -12.92 -3.76
C ALA A 197 0.53 -12.31 -3.71
N ALA A 198 0.30 -11.27 -2.93
CA ALA A 198 -0.99 -10.61 -2.83
C ALA A 198 -1.34 -9.89 -4.14
N PHE A 199 -0.43 -9.08 -4.69
CA PHE A 199 -0.78 -8.09 -5.71
C PHE A 199 -0.44 -8.49 -7.15
N ILE A 200 0.45 -9.45 -7.41
CA ILE A 200 0.70 -9.93 -8.78
C ILE A 200 -0.58 -10.52 -9.42
N PRO A 201 -1.37 -11.38 -8.76
CA PRO A 201 -2.62 -11.88 -9.33
C PRO A 201 -3.63 -10.76 -9.59
N ALA A 202 -3.70 -9.79 -8.68
CA ALA A 202 -4.59 -8.64 -8.83
C ALA A 202 -4.19 -7.78 -10.04
N ALA A 203 -2.89 -7.57 -10.26
CA ALA A 203 -2.36 -6.85 -11.42
C ALA A 203 -2.62 -7.60 -12.73
N ARG A 204 -2.43 -8.93 -12.73
CA ARG A 204 -2.79 -9.79 -13.88
C ARG A 204 -4.27 -9.70 -14.23
N SER A 205 -5.16 -9.50 -13.25
CA SER A 205 -6.59 -9.33 -13.51
C SER A 205 -6.94 -8.05 -14.28
N LEU A 206 -6.04 -7.05 -14.32
CA LEU A 206 -6.21 -5.82 -15.09
C LEU A 206 -5.80 -6.00 -16.56
N THR A 207 -4.90 -6.94 -16.85
CA THR A 207 -4.34 -7.16 -18.18
C THR A 207 -4.90 -8.40 -18.87
N ALA A 208 -5.57 -9.30 -18.14
CA ALA A 208 -6.22 -10.47 -18.71
C ALA A 208 -7.29 -10.08 -19.76
N PRO A 209 -7.37 -10.79 -20.90
CA PRO A 209 -8.45 -10.62 -21.87
C PRO A 209 -9.80 -10.83 -21.18
N SER A 210 -10.75 -9.92 -21.39
CA SER A 210 -12.12 -10.15 -20.93
C SER A 210 -12.64 -11.41 -21.64
N PRO A 211 -13.22 -12.38 -20.92
CA PRO A 211 -13.83 -13.53 -21.57
C PRO A 211 -14.84 -13.01 -22.58
N ILE A 212 -14.71 -13.43 -23.85
CA ILE A 212 -15.65 -13.11 -24.91
C ILE A 212 -17.01 -13.55 -24.38
N ARG A 213 -17.85 -12.57 -24.07
CA ARG A 213 -19.24 -12.84 -23.70
C ARG A 213 -19.85 -13.37 -25.00
N LEU A 214 -19.90 -14.70 -25.15
CA LEU A 214 -20.54 -15.34 -26.30
C LEU A 214 -21.94 -14.74 -26.35
N GLN A 215 -22.16 -13.83 -27.30
CA GLN A 215 -23.48 -13.31 -27.59
C GLN A 215 -24.24 -14.54 -28.06
N HIS A 216 -25.10 -15.09 -27.19
CA HIS A 216 -26.09 -16.05 -27.64
C HIS A 216 -26.83 -15.36 -28.78
N PRO A 217 -26.79 -15.88 -30.02
CA PRO A 217 -27.54 -15.30 -31.10
C PRO A 217 -28.99 -15.24 -30.62
N ALA A 218 -29.54 -14.03 -30.58
CA ALA A 218 -30.93 -13.83 -30.23
C ALA A 218 -31.75 -14.73 -31.15
N VAL A 219 -32.37 -15.75 -30.58
CA VAL A 219 -33.39 -16.53 -31.28
C VAL A 219 -34.54 -15.55 -31.47
N GLN A 220 -34.53 -14.84 -32.60
CA GLN A 220 -35.66 -14.09 -33.11
C GLN A 220 -36.73 -15.11 -33.50
N GLY A 221 -37.46 -15.60 -32.50
CA GLY A 221 -38.69 -16.33 -32.70
C GLY A 221 -39.75 -15.36 -33.19
N SER A 222 -39.87 -15.22 -34.51
CA SER A 222 -41.02 -14.60 -35.15
C SER A 222 -42.24 -15.52 -34.96
N ILE A 223 -43.00 -15.29 -33.90
CA ILE A 223 -44.34 -15.85 -33.77
C ILE A 223 -45.23 -15.07 -34.74
N GLN A 224 -45.54 -15.66 -35.90
CA GLN A 224 -46.62 -15.16 -36.75
C GLN A 224 -47.97 -15.64 -36.17
N PRO A 225 -48.91 -14.73 -35.87
CA PRO A 225 -50.29 -15.12 -35.62
C PRO A 225 -50.98 -15.52 -36.95
N ARG A 226 -51.79 -16.58 -36.87
CA ARG A 226 -52.62 -17.12 -37.95
C ARG A 226 -53.78 -16.21 -38.30
#